data_AF-A0A821VAW1-F1
#
_entry.id   AF-A0A821VAW1-F1
#
_cell.length_a   1.000
_cell.length_b   1.000
_cell.length_c   1.000
_cell.angle_alpha   90.00
_cell.angle_beta   90.00
_cell.angle_gamma   90.00
#
_symmetry.space_group_name_H-M   'P 1'
#
loop_
_entity.id
_entity.type
_entity.pdbx_description
1 polymer ?
#
loop_
_entity_poly.entity_id
_entity_poly.type
_entity_poly.pdbx_seq_one_letter_code
_entity_poly.pdbx_strand_id
1 'polypeptide(L)'
;TLYSDDKINNIDINTSFFSLGGNSLMLMKLHFEYGIKFNINSGSLVISELFRSPTIAEHAQFVEQSAKMKCSVDLWQPLYLNSAIASYAQEAVWLAERCFFPSTSLAIYNMFSIYRVSKGQLSIRIFLDATNAVVARHSLLRTQLFFDCDEGRLYQCILDPKVNSNLYSLEMSVTEKNIEEFIHWEEKTPIENDRIFRCHFIRVGHNDDGIMKPGDALILNFHHGSIDGRSMDLFMDELKFAYENLDKYVQQTLSDDHSLQYIDYAVHERVIKQDILFWLDNLKGYGWDRRLRLPYDVNFPKTGRRTGLGSAKITLVPESIAHAMFAYAKEHETTLYQLSLTCVYVFLVLLSPENLDACIGIVNHNRYRPELKKMLGMFVNILPCRISFADDIWDHSFEDILSEVRRKFIDVVEHSSIPYAEILKYHRVPNMYQQHPFLNMLFMIESSHDYNNVKEFNLSMDCQLKGEAHGSINVAKFDLILELDYDIETFEISLSWQYATDLFNPKTIDELDQLFHHLLAQLFESTANPFQRHLGTLEKFVIESTPLEKRLRVIFARALGIDNEIDIDMYNSFFFNCGATSLNAMQVIALIQRDICSTFTVEHFFSNLTVKRCASIIEQLLMEFAVID
;
A
#
# COMPACT_ATOMS: atom_id res chain seq x y z
N THR A 1 16.92 -5.05 14.39
CA THR A 1 17.07 -4.11 15.52
C THR A 1 18.33 -3.29 15.30
N LEU A 2 18.34 -2.00 15.68
CA LEU A 2 19.43 -1.02 15.53
C LEU A 2 20.75 -1.36 16.29
N TYR A 3 20.87 -2.57 16.83
CA TYR A 3 21.91 -2.92 17.79
C TYR A 3 22.45 -4.32 17.52
N SER A 4 23.76 -4.48 17.69
CA SER A 4 24.44 -5.78 17.68
C SER A 4 23.86 -6.73 18.73
N ASP A 5 23.97 -8.04 18.47
CA ASP A 5 23.45 -9.11 19.34
C ASP A 5 23.86 -8.96 20.82
N ASP A 6 25.03 -8.38 21.11
CA ASP A 6 25.52 -8.12 22.47
C ASP A 6 24.69 -7.09 23.27
N LYS A 7 24.02 -6.13 22.60
CA LYS A 7 23.16 -5.14 23.27
C LYS A 7 21.74 -5.64 23.54
N ILE A 8 21.27 -6.62 22.76
CA ILE A 8 19.94 -7.23 22.93
C ILE A 8 19.88 -8.05 24.23
N ASN A 9 21.01 -8.58 24.69
CA ASN A 9 21.09 -9.38 25.91
C ASN A 9 21.01 -8.56 27.22
N ASN A 10 21.06 -7.22 27.16
CA ASN A 10 21.01 -6.33 28.35
C ASN A 10 20.11 -5.11 28.10
N ILE A 11 18.83 -5.32 27.82
CA ILE A 11 17.85 -4.24 27.67
C ILE A 11 17.38 -3.78 29.06
N ASP A 12 17.55 -2.49 29.39
CA ASP A 12 17.01 -1.90 30.62
C ASP A 12 15.48 -1.86 30.56
N ILE A 13 14.81 -2.23 31.66
CA ILE A 13 13.35 -2.36 31.73
C ILE A 13 12.59 -1.04 31.45
N ASN A 14 13.25 0.11 31.61
CA ASN A 14 12.69 1.43 31.35
C ASN A 14 13.08 1.97 29.97
N THR A 15 13.80 1.19 29.16
CA THR A 15 14.11 1.60 27.79
C THR A 15 12.87 1.49 26.93
N SER A 16 12.52 2.58 26.25
CA SER A 16 11.40 2.62 25.31
C SER A 16 11.64 1.68 24.13
N PHE A 17 10.66 0.83 23.83
CA PHE A 17 10.66 -0.12 22.71
C PHE A 17 10.92 0.57 21.37
N PHE A 18 10.34 1.75 21.15
CA PHE A 18 10.52 2.53 19.93
C PHE A 18 11.95 3.08 19.82
N SER A 19 12.56 3.45 20.95
CA SER A 19 13.97 3.91 20.99
C SER A 19 14.98 2.82 20.60
N LEU A 20 14.59 1.53 20.72
CA LEU A 20 15.38 0.37 20.30
C LEU A 20 15.20 0.00 18.81
N GLY A 21 14.41 0.79 18.07
CA GLY A 21 14.04 0.51 16.69
C GLY A 21 12.84 -0.44 16.57
N GLY A 22 12.06 -0.60 17.65
CA GLY A 22 10.78 -1.28 17.59
C GLY A 22 9.78 -0.50 16.73
N ASN A 23 8.98 -1.21 15.94
CA ASN A 23 7.93 -0.62 15.09
C ASN A 23 6.56 -1.26 15.38
N SER A 24 5.50 -0.74 14.76
CA SER A 24 4.13 -1.21 14.96
C SER A 24 3.96 -2.71 14.70
N LEU A 25 4.63 -3.24 13.67
CA LEU A 25 4.61 -4.66 13.34
C LEU A 25 5.28 -5.50 14.43
N MET A 26 6.43 -5.05 14.95
CA MET A 26 7.13 -5.72 16.05
C MET A 26 6.35 -5.65 17.35
N LEU A 27 5.65 -4.55 17.63
CA LEU A 27 4.82 -4.43 18.83
C LEU A 27 3.60 -5.35 18.75
N MET A 28 2.97 -5.45 17.58
CA MET A 28 1.92 -6.45 17.34
C MET A 28 2.43 -7.88 17.50
N LYS A 29 3.65 -8.18 17.03
CA LYS A 29 4.28 -9.50 17.29
C LYS A 29 4.48 -9.72 18.80
N LEU A 30 4.96 -8.72 19.55
CA LEU A 30 5.11 -8.81 21.00
C LEU A 30 3.79 -9.06 21.72
N HIS A 31 2.70 -8.41 21.31
CA HIS A 31 1.35 -8.62 21.85
C HIS A 31 0.94 -10.10 21.80
N PHE A 32 1.10 -10.75 20.64
CA PHE A 32 0.78 -12.17 20.52
C PHE A 32 1.76 -13.08 21.28
N GLU A 33 3.05 -12.77 21.27
CA GLU A 33 4.05 -13.51 22.06
C GLU A 33 3.76 -13.42 23.57
N TYR A 34 3.34 -12.27 24.08
CA TYR A 34 2.87 -12.12 25.47
C TYR A 34 1.62 -12.96 25.73
N GLY A 35 0.66 -12.93 24.80
CA GLY A 35 -0.51 -13.80 24.83
C GLY A 35 -0.13 -15.27 25.06
N ILE A 36 0.73 -15.83 24.20
CA ILE A 36 1.19 -17.22 24.28
C ILE A 36 1.99 -17.48 25.55
N LYS A 37 3.00 -16.66 25.82
CA LYS A 37 3.97 -16.93 26.90
C LYS A 37 3.35 -16.85 28.28
N PHE A 38 2.39 -15.94 28.47
CA PHE A 38 1.73 -15.71 29.75
C PHE A 38 0.29 -16.23 29.81
N ASN A 39 -0.15 -16.93 28.75
CA ASN A 39 -1.49 -17.50 28.63
C ASN A 39 -2.60 -16.46 28.84
N ILE A 40 -2.49 -15.35 28.10
CA ILE A 40 -3.42 -14.22 28.10
C ILE A 40 -4.22 -14.24 26.80
N ASN A 41 -5.54 -14.10 26.88
CA ASN A 41 -6.36 -13.94 25.69
C ASN A 41 -5.97 -12.65 24.95
N SER A 42 -5.78 -12.73 23.62
CA SER A 42 -5.46 -11.58 22.75
C SER A 42 -6.44 -10.41 22.88
N GLY A 43 -7.70 -10.65 23.26
CA GLY A 43 -8.69 -9.61 23.52
C GLY A 43 -8.63 -8.97 24.91
N SER A 44 -7.86 -9.54 25.84
CA SER A 44 -7.65 -8.98 27.19
C SER A 44 -6.43 -8.08 27.27
N LEU A 45 -5.43 -8.32 26.42
CA LEU A 45 -4.28 -7.44 26.28
C LEU A 45 -4.61 -6.39 25.22
N VAL A 46 -4.91 -5.16 25.63
CA VAL A 46 -5.30 -4.09 24.72
C VAL A 46 -4.06 -3.57 23.98
N ILE A 47 -4.06 -3.61 22.65
CA ILE A 47 -2.89 -3.23 21.85
C ILE A 47 -2.56 -1.75 22.03
N SER A 48 -3.59 -0.90 22.09
CA SER A 48 -3.38 0.54 22.28
C SER A 48 -2.71 0.89 23.61
N GLU A 49 -2.87 0.07 24.66
CA GLU A 49 -2.13 0.23 25.92
C GLU A 49 -0.65 -0.06 25.73
N LEU A 50 -0.28 -1.11 24.99
CA LEU A 50 1.13 -1.42 24.70
C LEU A 50 1.80 -0.31 23.88
N PHE A 51 1.08 0.36 22.98
CA PHE A 51 1.60 1.53 22.24
C PHE A 51 1.79 2.78 23.09
N ARG A 52 0.98 2.94 24.15
CA ARG A 52 1.03 4.09 25.09
C ARG A 52 2.05 3.91 26.20
N SER A 53 2.45 2.68 26.45
CA SER A 53 3.36 2.30 27.54
C SER A 53 4.58 1.61 26.95
N PRO A 54 5.55 2.36 26.41
CA PRO A 54 6.56 1.81 25.52
C PRO A 54 7.65 0.99 26.23
N THR A 55 7.64 0.88 27.55
CA THR A 55 8.72 0.20 28.30
C THR A 55 8.34 -1.20 28.76
N ILE A 56 9.34 -2.05 28.99
CA ILE A 56 9.14 -3.41 29.52
C ILE A 56 8.48 -3.35 30.91
N ALA A 57 8.90 -2.40 31.75
CA ALA A 57 8.35 -2.24 33.10
C ALA A 57 6.84 -1.94 33.08
N GLU A 58 6.39 -1.10 32.15
CA GLU A 58 4.96 -0.81 31.99
C GLU A 58 4.22 -1.98 31.35
N HIS A 59 4.73 -2.57 30.26
CA HIS A 59 4.16 -3.78 29.64
C HIS A 59 3.96 -4.90 30.67
N ALA A 60 4.93 -5.12 31.57
CA ALA A 60 4.84 -6.12 32.62
C ALA A 60 3.62 -5.90 33.54
N GLN A 61 3.29 -4.65 33.88
CA GLN A 61 2.10 -4.34 34.68
C GLN A 61 0.80 -4.71 33.96
N PHE A 62 0.68 -4.40 32.67
CA PHE A 62 -0.50 -4.76 31.86
C PHE A 62 -0.62 -6.28 31.68
N VAL A 63 0.50 -6.94 31.40
CA VAL A 63 0.57 -8.40 31.26
C VAL A 63 0.17 -9.08 32.57
N GLU A 64 0.68 -8.63 33.73
CA GLU A 64 0.31 -9.19 35.04
C GLU A 64 -1.18 -8.98 35.38
N GLN A 65 -1.74 -7.81 35.05
CA GLN A 65 -3.15 -7.52 35.26
C GLN A 65 -4.03 -8.42 34.37
N SER A 66 -3.66 -8.57 33.10
CA SER A 66 -4.38 -9.39 32.14
C SER A 66 -4.26 -10.90 32.43
N ALA A 67 -3.09 -11.37 32.89
CA ALA A 67 -2.85 -12.77 33.25
C ALA A 67 -3.71 -13.23 34.45
N LYS A 68 -4.10 -12.31 35.34
CA LYS A 68 -5.01 -12.62 36.46
C LYS A 68 -6.40 -13.06 35.99
N MET A 69 -6.83 -12.67 34.79
CA MET A 69 -8.13 -13.03 34.23
C MET A 69 -8.19 -14.46 33.66
N LYS A 70 -7.06 -15.21 33.62
CA LYS A 70 -6.94 -16.62 33.16
C LYS A 70 -7.93 -17.02 32.06
N CYS A 71 -7.60 -16.70 30.82
CA CYS A 71 -8.25 -17.28 29.64
C CYS A 71 -7.16 -17.81 28.70
N SER A 72 -7.31 -19.06 28.25
CA SER A 72 -6.34 -19.69 27.35
C SER A 72 -6.25 -18.97 26.02
N VAL A 73 -5.04 -18.91 25.44
CA VAL A 73 -4.84 -18.45 24.06
C VAL A 73 -5.57 -19.39 23.11
N ASP A 74 -6.39 -18.81 22.22
CA ASP A 74 -7.06 -19.55 21.16
C ASP A 74 -6.13 -19.72 19.95
N LEU A 75 -5.24 -20.71 20.06
CA LEU A 75 -4.35 -21.11 18.96
C LEU A 75 -5.17 -21.78 17.86
N TRP A 76 -4.98 -21.31 16.63
CA TRP A 76 -5.71 -21.86 15.50
C TRP A 76 -5.23 -23.27 15.18
N GLN A 77 -6.19 -24.19 15.10
CA GLN A 77 -5.95 -25.58 14.77
C GLN A 77 -6.19 -25.82 13.28
N PRO A 78 -5.43 -26.73 12.66
CA PRO A 78 -5.71 -27.21 11.30
C PRO A 78 -7.11 -27.85 11.23
N LEU A 79 -7.82 -27.59 10.13
CA LEU A 79 -9.18 -28.07 9.90
C LEU A 79 -9.24 -29.22 8.88
N TYR A 80 -8.12 -29.52 8.21
CA TYR A 80 -8.00 -30.62 7.22
C TYR A 80 -9.03 -30.51 6.08
N LEU A 81 -9.21 -29.29 5.57
CA LEU A 81 -10.17 -28.99 4.51
C LEU A 81 -9.52 -29.11 3.13
N ASN A 82 -10.31 -29.57 2.15
CA ASN A 82 -9.93 -29.51 0.74
C ASN A 82 -10.65 -28.39 -0.02
N SER A 83 -11.76 -27.87 0.53
CA SER A 83 -12.46 -26.72 -0.01
C SER A 83 -13.12 -25.93 1.13
N ALA A 84 -13.06 -24.61 1.02
CA ALA A 84 -13.61 -23.69 2.00
C ALA A 84 -13.84 -22.32 1.35
N ILE A 85 -14.49 -21.42 2.08
CA ILE A 85 -14.59 -20.03 1.67
C ILE A 85 -13.18 -19.42 1.51
N ALA A 86 -13.01 -18.54 0.52
CA ALA A 86 -11.76 -17.81 0.32
C ALA A 86 -11.50 -16.83 1.49
N SER A 87 -10.25 -16.44 1.69
CA SER A 87 -9.95 -15.34 2.64
C SER A 87 -10.53 -14.03 2.13
N TYR A 88 -10.67 -13.03 3.01
CA TYR A 88 -11.12 -11.71 2.58
C TYR A 88 -10.16 -11.06 1.58
N ALA A 89 -8.85 -11.27 1.73
CA ALA A 89 -7.86 -10.72 0.82
C ALA A 89 -7.90 -11.40 -0.56
N GLN A 90 -8.11 -12.72 -0.62
CA GLN A 90 -8.38 -13.44 -1.87
C GLN A 90 -9.61 -12.88 -2.58
N GLU A 91 -10.70 -12.70 -1.84
CA GLU A 91 -11.95 -12.14 -2.36
C GLU A 91 -11.76 -10.70 -2.88
N ALA A 92 -11.01 -9.87 -2.16
CA ALA A 92 -10.72 -8.49 -2.55
C ALA A 92 -9.92 -8.41 -3.86
N VAL A 93 -8.87 -9.21 -4.02
CA VAL A 93 -8.07 -9.27 -5.26
C VAL A 93 -8.93 -9.74 -6.43
N TRP A 94 -9.65 -10.85 -6.25
CA TRP A 94 -10.49 -11.45 -7.30
C TRP A 94 -11.60 -10.50 -7.77
N LEU A 95 -12.23 -9.78 -6.83
CA LEU A 95 -13.24 -8.77 -7.14
C LEU A 95 -12.62 -7.57 -7.84
N ALA A 96 -11.46 -7.08 -7.38
CA ALA A 96 -10.82 -5.92 -7.99
C ALA A 96 -10.46 -6.15 -9.46
N GLU A 97 -9.92 -7.33 -9.81
CA GLU A 97 -9.65 -7.70 -11.20
C GLU A 97 -10.91 -7.66 -12.07
N ARG A 98 -12.00 -8.26 -11.58
CA ARG A 98 -13.24 -8.41 -12.35
C ARG A 98 -14.09 -7.14 -12.40
N CYS A 99 -14.02 -6.30 -11.37
CA CYS A 99 -14.88 -5.11 -11.26
C CYS A 99 -14.16 -3.83 -11.68
N PHE A 100 -12.91 -3.61 -11.26
CA PHE A 100 -12.20 -2.36 -11.53
C PHE A 100 -11.50 -2.36 -12.87
N PHE A 101 -11.11 -3.55 -13.36
CA PHE A 101 -10.36 -3.71 -14.60
C PHE A 101 -11.00 -4.72 -15.58
N PRO A 102 -12.33 -4.69 -15.81
CA PRO A 102 -13.06 -5.74 -16.54
C PRO A 102 -12.69 -5.88 -18.02
N SER A 103 -11.98 -4.89 -18.58
CA SER A 103 -11.66 -4.80 -20.01
C SER A 103 -10.16 -4.65 -20.26
N THR A 104 -9.34 -4.76 -19.21
CA THR A 104 -7.89 -4.70 -19.37
C THR A 104 -7.37 -6.04 -19.87
N SER A 105 -6.36 -6.00 -20.74
CA SER A 105 -5.55 -7.18 -21.08
C SER A 105 -4.30 -7.27 -20.19
N LEU A 106 -4.19 -6.42 -19.17
CA LEU A 106 -3.05 -6.37 -18.24
C LEU A 106 -3.24 -7.38 -17.11
N ALA A 107 -2.14 -8.00 -16.69
CA ALA A 107 -2.11 -8.86 -15.54
C ALA A 107 -1.86 -8.06 -14.25
N ILE A 108 -2.83 -7.25 -13.84
CA ILE A 108 -2.67 -6.23 -12.77
C ILE A 108 -2.29 -6.82 -11.41
N TYR A 109 -2.74 -8.05 -11.12
CA TYR A 109 -2.45 -8.75 -9.88
C TYR A 109 -1.51 -9.94 -10.09
N ASN A 110 -0.71 -9.96 -11.16
CA ASN A 110 0.48 -10.81 -11.18
C ASN A 110 1.55 -10.22 -10.24
N MET A 111 2.24 -11.10 -9.53
CA MET A 111 3.49 -10.82 -8.82
C MET A 111 4.62 -11.46 -9.61
N PHE A 112 5.17 -10.65 -10.51
CA PHE A 112 6.17 -11.07 -11.49
C PHE A 112 7.57 -10.70 -11.01
N SER A 113 8.51 -11.64 -11.08
CA SER A 113 9.91 -11.45 -10.67
C SER A 113 10.85 -12.13 -11.63
N ILE A 114 11.93 -11.42 -12.00
CA ILE A 114 12.98 -11.91 -12.87
C ILE A 114 14.26 -12.03 -12.07
N TYR A 115 14.93 -13.17 -12.19
CA TYR A 115 16.24 -13.43 -11.61
C TYR A 115 17.21 -13.85 -12.70
N ARG A 116 18.33 -13.13 -12.84
CA ARG A 116 19.42 -13.60 -13.69
C ARG A 116 20.43 -14.39 -12.89
N VAL A 117 20.97 -15.46 -13.47
CA VAL A 117 22.17 -16.06 -12.91
C VAL A 117 23.28 -15.02 -13.02
N SER A 118 23.85 -14.61 -11.89
CA SER A 118 24.94 -13.62 -11.85
C SER A 118 26.29 -14.31 -11.68
N LYS A 119 26.32 -15.43 -10.95
CA LYS A 119 27.53 -16.22 -10.72
C LYS A 119 27.21 -17.70 -10.63
N GLY A 120 28.12 -18.52 -11.15
CA GLY A 120 28.06 -19.96 -11.02
C GLY A 120 27.02 -20.60 -11.95
N GLN A 121 26.37 -21.67 -11.51
CA GLN A 121 25.49 -22.48 -12.36
C GLN A 121 24.24 -22.96 -11.60
N LEU A 122 23.07 -22.90 -12.26
CA LEU A 122 21.81 -23.43 -11.73
C LEU A 122 21.43 -24.70 -12.49
N SER A 123 21.15 -25.80 -11.78
CA SER A 123 20.63 -27.02 -12.38
C SER A 123 19.11 -26.95 -12.45
N ILE A 124 18.55 -26.91 -13.67
CA ILE A 124 17.11 -26.81 -13.88
C ILE A 124 16.39 -27.98 -13.23
N ARG A 125 16.95 -29.20 -13.35
CA ARG A 125 16.37 -30.39 -12.74
C ARG A 125 16.27 -30.29 -11.21
N ILE A 126 17.35 -29.93 -10.53
CA ILE A 126 17.34 -29.79 -9.06
C ILE A 126 16.38 -28.68 -8.64
N PHE A 127 16.33 -27.58 -9.40
CA PHE A 127 15.39 -26.49 -9.16
C PHE A 127 13.93 -26.94 -9.30
N LEU A 128 13.61 -27.69 -10.35
CA LEU A 128 12.27 -28.25 -10.55
C LEU A 128 11.88 -29.21 -9.43
N ASP A 129 12.80 -30.10 -9.03
CA ASP A 129 12.57 -31.06 -7.94
C ASP A 129 12.34 -30.32 -6.59
N ALA A 130 13.15 -29.31 -6.29
CA ALA A 130 12.99 -28.44 -5.12
C ALA A 130 11.67 -27.67 -5.14
N THR A 131 11.32 -27.07 -6.28
CA THR A 131 10.08 -26.33 -6.47
C THR A 131 8.86 -27.23 -6.27
N ASN A 132 8.88 -28.44 -6.84
CA ASN A 132 7.81 -29.42 -6.65
C ASN A 132 7.66 -29.84 -5.19
N ALA A 133 8.75 -29.97 -4.45
CA ALA A 133 8.70 -30.25 -3.02
C ALA A 133 8.04 -29.10 -2.25
N VAL A 134 8.38 -27.85 -2.56
CA VAL A 134 7.76 -26.66 -1.95
C VAL A 134 6.26 -26.57 -2.26
N VAL A 135 5.89 -26.80 -3.52
CA VAL A 135 4.48 -26.84 -3.97
C VAL A 135 3.70 -27.98 -3.29
N ALA A 136 4.35 -29.12 -3.03
CA ALA A 136 3.72 -30.23 -2.30
C ALA A 136 3.41 -29.84 -0.84
N ARG A 137 4.37 -29.18 -0.16
CA ARG A 137 4.25 -28.72 1.23
C ARG A 137 3.18 -27.65 1.43
N HIS A 138 3.11 -26.67 0.53
CA HIS A 138 2.19 -25.54 0.65
C HIS A 138 0.94 -25.76 -0.20
N SER A 139 -0.14 -26.19 0.45
CA SER A 139 -1.43 -26.43 -0.21
C SER A 139 -1.94 -25.21 -0.97
N LEU A 140 -1.59 -24.01 -0.50
CA LEU A 140 -1.95 -22.77 -1.18
C LEU A 140 -1.47 -22.76 -2.61
N LEU A 141 -0.25 -23.21 -2.93
CA LEU A 141 0.33 -23.26 -4.28
C LEU A 141 -0.38 -24.26 -5.23
N ARG A 142 -1.32 -25.04 -4.67
CA ARG A 142 -2.20 -25.97 -5.39
C ARG A 142 -3.67 -25.57 -5.34
N THR A 143 -3.97 -24.32 -4.96
CA THR A 143 -5.34 -23.86 -4.73
C THR A 143 -5.92 -23.16 -5.96
N GLN A 144 -7.16 -23.50 -6.31
CA GLN A 144 -7.97 -22.80 -7.30
C GLN A 144 -9.04 -21.95 -6.61
N LEU A 145 -9.36 -20.80 -7.21
CA LEU A 145 -10.44 -19.92 -6.75
C LEU A 145 -11.66 -20.06 -7.67
N PHE A 146 -12.83 -20.25 -7.09
CA PHE A 146 -14.08 -20.34 -7.83
C PHE A 146 -15.18 -19.53 -7.13
N PHE A 147 -16.03 -18.88 -7.93
CA PHE A 147 -17.14 -18.09 -7.41
C PHE A 147 -18.41 -18.92 -7.43
N ASP A 148 -19.03 -19.06 -6.27
CA ASP A 148 -20.34 -19.69 -6.16
C ASP A 148 -21.42 -18.63 -6.42
N CYS A 149 -22.12 -18.77 -7.55
CA CYS A 149 -23.17 -17.84 -7.97
C CYS A 149 -24.43 -17.92 -7.10
N ASP A 150 -24.71 -19.08 -6.49
CA ASP A 150 -25.90 -19.28 -5.66
C ASP A 150 -25.69 -18.67 -4.27
N GLU A 151 -24.48 -18.79 -3.72
CA GLU A 151 -24.13 -18.19 -2.42
C GLU A 151 -23.60 -16.76 -2.53
N GLY A 152 -23.18 -16.33 -3.72
CA GLY A 152 -22.57 -15.03 -3.96
C GLY A 152 -21.24 -14.84 -3.22
N ARG A 153 -20.45 -15.92 -3.10
CA ARG A 153 -19.19 -15.95 -2.34
C ARG A 153 -18.07 -16.60 -3.13
N LEU A 154 -16.85 -16.14 -2.89
CA LEU A 154 -15.65 -16.76 -3.43
C LEU A 154 -15.20 -17.92 -2.53
N TYR A 155 -14.92 -19.05 -3.15
CA TYR A 155 -14.41 -20.27 -2.53
C TYR A 155 -13.03 -20.61 -3.06
N GLN A 156 -12.32 -21.41 -2.29
CA GLN A 156 -11.03 -21.98 -2.64
C GLN A 156 -11.09 -23.51 -2.57
N CYS A 157 -10.37 -24.18 -3.47
CA CYS A 157 -10.28 -25.64 -3.54
C CYS A 157 -8.83 -26.08 -3.76
N ILE A 158 -8.33 -26.95 -2.90
CA ILE A 158 -6.98 -27.52 -2.99
C ILE A 158 -7.01 -28.69 -3.95
N LEU A 159 -6.19 -28.63 -5.01
CA LEU A 159 -6.04 -29.71 -5.96
C LEU A 159 -5.11 -30.81 -5.44
N ASP A 160 -5.42 -32.07 -5.76
CA ASP A 160 -4.54 -33.20 -5.48
C ASP A 160 -3.21 -33.02 -6.24
N PRO A 161 -2.05 -33.13 -5.55
CA PRO A 161 -0.73 -32.99 -6.18
C PRO A 161 -0.47 -33.98 -7.33
N LYS A 162 -1.20 -35.09 -7.42
CA LYS A 162 -1.10 -36.09 -8.51
C LYS A 162 -1.93 -35.74 -9.74
N VAL A 163 -2.91 -34.84 -9.60
CA VAL A 163 -3.87 -34.51 -10.66
C VAL A 163 -3.39 -33.32 -11.50
N ASN A 164 -2.53 -32.46 -10.97
CA ASN A 164 -2.01 -31.29 -11.69
C ASN A 164 -0.62 -30.88 -11.18
N SER A 165 0.42 -30.93 -12.02
CA SER A 165 1.67 -30.20 -11.73
C SER A 165 1.42 -28.73 -12.06
N ASN A 166 0.94 -27.96 -11.08
CA ASN A 166 0.71 -26.52 -11.26
C ASN A 166 1.97 -25.74 -11.68
N LEU A 167 3.15 -26.37 -11.56
CA LEU A 167 4.38 -25.88 -12.16
C LEU A 167 4.30 -25.96 -13.68
N TYR A 168 3.83 -24.89 -14.32
CA TYR A 168 4.12 -24.67 -15.73
C TYR A 168 5.57 -24.22 -15.83
N SER A 169 6.45 -25.15 -16.22
CA SER A 169 7.84 -24.86 -16.56
C SER A 169 8.01 -24.83 -18.07
N LEU A 170 8.35 -23.67 -18.62
CA LEU A 170 8.81 -23.58 -20.00
C LEU A 170 10.31 -23.33 -20.01
N GLU A 171 11.02 -24.20 -20.71
CA GLU A 171 12.43 -23.96 -21.02
C GLU A 171 12.53 -23.42 -22.44
N MET A 172 13.19 -22.28 -22.59
CA MET A 172 13.37 -21.64 -23.88
C MET A 172 14.84 -21.37 -24.17
N SER A 173 15.26 -21.74 -25.37
CA SER A 173 16.50 -21.24 -25.96
C SER A 173 16.17 -20.05 -26.86
N VAL A 174 16.71 -18.89 -26.52
CA VAL A 174 16.44 -17.64 -27.24
C VAL A 174 17.74 -16.89 -27.52
N THR A 175 17.71 -16.03 -28.54
CA THR A 175 18.73 -15.00 -28.69
C THR A 175 18.51 -13.94 -27.60
N GLU A 176 19.56 -13.20 -27.22
CA GLU A 176 19.43 -12.10 -26.24
C GLU A 176 18.28 -11.13 -26.60
N LYS A 177 18.08 -10.87 -27.89
CA LYS A 177 17.01 -10.00 -28.39
C LYS A 177 15.60 -10.53 -28.09
N ASN A 178 15.40 -11.83 -28.02
CA ASN A 178 14.10 -12.46 -27.83
C ASN A 178 13.73 -12.65 -26.34
N ILE A 179 14.69 -12.46 -25.41
CA ILE A 179 14.44 -12.59 -23.96
C ILE A 179 13.46 -11.51 -23.50
N GLU A 180 13.73 -10.25 -23.85
CA GLU A 180 12.91 -9.11 -23.43
C GLU A 180 11.50 -9.19 -24.00
N GLU A 181 11.33 -9.68 -25.23
CA GLU A 181 10.01 -9.90 -25.84
C GLU A 181 9.21 -10.95 -25.06
N PHE A 182 9.85 -12.04 -24.61
CA PHE A 182 9.19 -13.08 -23.81
C PHE A 182 8.88 -12.60 -22.39
N ILE A 183 9.82 -11.91 -21.74
CA ILE A 183 9.61 -11.27 -20.43
C ILE A 183 8.36 -10.39 -20.47
N HIS A 184 8.26 -9.51 -21.47
CA HIS A 184 7.12 -8.59 -21.64
C HIS A 184 5.81 -9.32 -21.95
N TRP A 185 5.87 -10.42 -22.71
CA TRP A 185 4.71 -11.26 -22.96
C TRP A 185 4.21 -11.92 -21.67
N GLU A 186 5.11 -12.48 -20.86
CA GLU A 186 4.76 -13.14 -19.60
C GLU A 186 4.25 -12.15 -18.55
N GLU A 187 4.89 -10.97 -18.42
CA GLU A 187 4.47 -9.87 -17.53
C GLU A 187 3.00 -9.49 -17.79
N LYS A 188 2.59 -9.51 -19.05
CA LYS A 188 1.22 -9.15 -19.47
C LYS A 188 0.24 -10.30 -19.47
N THR A 189 0.70 -11.54 -19.39
CA THR A 189 -0.16 -12.72 -19.46
C THR A 189 -0.80 -12.96 -18.09
N PRO A 190 -2.12 -12.84 -17.93
CA PRO A 190 -2.77 -13.07 -16.65
C PRO A 190 -2.60 -14.53 -16.20
N ILE A 191 -2.44 -14.74 -14.90
CA ILE A 191 -2.58 -16.06 -14.32
C ILE A 191 -4.07 -16.35 -14.17
N GLU A 192 -4.59 -17.32 -14.93
CA GLU A 192 -5.98 -17.75 -14.83
C GLU A 192 -6.25 -18.54 -13.54
N ASN A 193 -7.48 -18.49 -13.02
CA ASN A 193 -7.88 -19.04 -11.71
C ASN A 193 -7.57 -20.54 -11.49
N ASP A 194 -7.17 -21.28 -12.53
CA ASP A 194 -6.84 -22.70 -12.46
C ASP A 194 -5.40 -22.96 -12.01
N ARG A 195 -4.54 -21.94 -12.06
CA ARG A 195 -3.12 -21.96 -11.69
C ARG A 195 -2.80 -20.69 -10.93
N ILE A 196 -1.79 -20.71 -10.07
CA ILE A 196 -1.45 -19.54 -9.23
C ILE A 196 0.04 -19.25 -9.21
N PHE A 197 0.82 -20.06 -9.94
CA PHE A 197 2.26 -19.99 -10.02
C PHE A 197 2.73 -20.48 -11.40
N ARG A 198 3.65 -19.74 -12.02
CA ARG A 198 4.36 -20.10 -13.25
C ARG A 198 5.85 -19.84 -13.07
N CYS A 199 6.66 -20.70 -13.67
CA CYS A 199 8.12 -20.61 -13.61
C CYS A 199 8.69 -20.78 -15.01
N HIS A 200 9.57 -19.89 -15.48
CA HIS A 200 10.19 -20.04 -16.81
C HIS A 200 11.71 -20.00 -16.70
N PHE A 201 12.37 -20.90 -17.42
CA PHE A 201 13.82 -20.97 -17.52
C PHE A 201 14.24 -20.53 -18.92
N ILE A 202 14.98 -19.44 -19.00
CA ILE A 202 15.35 -18.80 -20.26
C ILE A 202 16.87 -18.84 -20.40
N ARG A 203 17.35 -19.57 -21.41
CA ARG A 203 18.77 -19.80 -21.65
C ARG A 203 19.27 -19.06 -22.89
N VAL A 204 20.36 -18.31 -22.74
CA VAL A 204 21.07 -17.58 -23.80
C VAL A 204 22.17 -18.46 -24.38
N GLY A 205 22.13 -18.71 -25.69
CA GLY A 205 23.22 -19.46 -26.34
C GLY A 205 23.18 -20.95 -25.98
N HIS A 206 22.56 -21.72 -26.87
CA HIS A 206 22.26 -23.14 -26.76
C HIS A 206 23.34 -24.02 -26.10
N ASN A 207 22.91 -24.84 -25.14
CA ASN A 207 23.39 -26.20 -24.85
C ASN A 207 22.25 -26.94 -24.14
N ASP A 208 21.91 -28.17 -24.53
CA ASP A 208 20.87 -28.97 -23.86
C ASP A 208 21.39 -29.69 -22.60
N ASP A 209 22.22 -29.01 -21.81
CA ASP A 209 22.88 -29.57 -20.62
C ASP A 209 22.01 -29.49 -19.34
N GLY A 210 20.84 -28.85 -19.42
CA GLY A 210 19.95 -28.62 -18.27
C GLY A 210 20.54 -27.66 -17.22
N ILE A 211 21.56 -26.87 -17.60
CA ILE A 211 22.24 -25.93 -16.73
C ILE A 211 21.99 -24.49 -17.22
N MET A 212 21.69 -23.60 -16.29
CA MET A 212 21.69 -22.15 -16.53
C MET A 212 23.01 -21.52 -16.06
N LYS A 213 23.50 -20.54 -16.82
CA LYS A 213 24.81 -19.88 -16.68
C LYS A 213 24.63 -18.36 -16.56
N PRO A 214 25.68 -17.61 -16.18
CA PRO A 214 25.55 -16.17 -16.00
C PRO A 214 24.96 -15.47 -17.24
N GLY A 215 23.90 -14.68 -17.04
CA GLY A 215 23.11 -14.04 -18.10
C GLY A 215 21.75 -14.69 -18.37
N ASP A 216 21.60 -15.99 -18.09
CA ASP A 216 20.32 -16.70 -18.20
C ASP A 216 19.30 -16.18 -17.18
N ALA A 217 18.02 -16.22 -17.53
CA ALA A 217 16.93 -15.64 -16.73
C ALA A 217 15.96 -16.71 -16.23
N LEU A 218 15.61 -16.62 -14.96
CA LEU A 218 14.56 -17.36 -14.27
C LEU A 218 13.42 -16.38 -14.01
N ILE A 219 12.23 -16.69 -14.49
CA ILE A 219 11.01 -15.92 -14.19
C ILE A 219 10.18 -16.71 -13.19
N LEU A 220 9.77 -16.05 -12.12
CA LEU A 220 8.77 -16.53 -11.18
C LEU A 220 7.57 -15.59 -11.23
N ASN A 221 6.38 -16.14 -11.45
CA ASN A 221 5.16 -15.35 -11.57
C ASN A 221 4.05 -15.98 -10.75
N PHE A 222 3.47 -15.22 -9.83
CA PHE A 222 2.40 -15.67 -8.95
C PHE A 222 1.16 -14.81 -9.12
N HIS A 223 -0.01 -15.38 -8.84
CA HIS A 223 -1.21 -14.56 -8.68
C HIS A 223 -1.22 -13.95 -7.27
N HIS A 224 -1.39 -12.63 -7.15
CA HIS A 224 -1.33 -11.91 -5.87
C HIS A 224 -2.45 -12.33 -4.90
N GLY A 225 -3.54 -12.91 -5.40
CA GLY A 225 -4.55 -13.55 -4.55
C GLY A 225 -4.03 -14.76 -3.75
N SER A 226 -2.85 -15.29 -4.11
CA SER A 226 -2.22 -16.44 -3.44
C SER A 226 -0.95 -16.07 -2.69
N ILE A 227 -0.32 -14.93 -2.98
CA ILE A 227 0.96 -14.58 -2.37
C ILE A 227 1.04 -13.07 -2.13
N ASP A 228 1.62 -12.67 -1.01
CA ASP A 228 2.03 -11.29 -0.72
C ASP A 228 3.57 -11.15 -0.75
N GLY A 229 4.07 -9.93 -0.60
CA GLY A 229 5.52 -9.67 -0.60
C GLY A 229 6.29 -10.53 0.41
N ARG A 230 5.74 -10.72 1.62
CA ARG A 230 6.41 -11.52 2.66
C ARG A 230 6.45 -13.01 2.32
N SER A 231 5.41 -13.50 1.67
CA SER A 231 5.38 -14.88 1.19
C SER A 231 6.37 -15.13 0.07
N MET A 232 6.70 -14.14 -0.76
CA MET A 232 7.75 -14.28 -1.77
C MET A 232 9.10 -14.57 -1.12
N ASP A 233 9.46 -13.85 -0.05
CA ASP A 233 10.69 -14.14 0.71
C ASP A 233 10.70 -15.55 1.29
N LEU A 234 9.58 -15.93 1.94
CA LEU A 234 9.45 -17.26 2.54
C LEU A 234 9.54 -18.38 1.49
N PHE A 235 8.93 -18.17 0.32
CA PHE A 235 9.03 -19.09 -0.81
C PHE A 235 10.48 -19.23 -1.27
N MET A 236 11.20 -18.12 -1.43
CA MET A 236 12.61 -18.13 -1.85
C MET A 236 13.52 -18.79 -0.81
N ASP A 237 13.31 -18.54 0.49
CA ASP A 237 14.05 -19.17 1.58
C ASP A 237 13.84 -20.70 1.60
N GLU A 238 12.60 -21.15 1.44
CA GLU A 238 12.28 -22.58 1.39
C GLU A 238 12.81 -23.24 0.11
N LEU A 239 12.70 -22.55 -1.02
CA LEU A 239 13.22 -23.03 -2.30
C LEU A 239 14.74 -23.22 -2.24
N LYS A 240 15.48 -22.26 -1.66
CA LYS A 240 16.91 -22.40 -1.40
C LYS A 240 17.22 -23.66 -0.59
N PHE A 241 16.54 -23.80 0.55
CA PHE A 241 16.80 -24.93 1.44
C PHE A 241 16.47 -26.27 0.76
N ALA A 242 15.37 -26.34 0.00
CA ALA A 242 14.99 -27.51 -0.78
C ALA A 242 15.99 -27.80 -1.92
N TYR A 243 16.52 -26.78 -2.59
CA TYR A 243 17.53 -26.92 -3.64
C TYR A 243 18.84 -27.51 -3.09
N GLU A 244 19.27 -27.09 -1.91
CA GLU A 244 20.49 -27.60 -1.26
C GLU A 244 20.28 -28.94 -0.53
N ASN A 245 19.07 -29.23 -0.05
CA ASN A 245 18.80 -30.33 0.90
C ASN A 245 17.48 -31.07 0.62
N LEU A 246 17.21 -31.44 -0.64
CA LEU A 246 15.92 -31.98 -1.08
C LEU A 246 15.38 -33.12 -0.20
N ASP A 247 16.17 -34.15 0.07
CA ASP A 247 15.73 -35.31 0.87
C ASP A 247 15.29 -34.90 2.29
N LYS A 248 16.03 -33.97 2.90
CA LYS A 248 15.72 -33.46 4.24
C LYS A 248 14.45 -32.61 4.23
N TYR A 249 14.26 -31.78 3.21
CA TYR A 249 13.06 -30.96 3.06
C TYR A 249 11.81 -31.82 2.84
N VAL A 250 11.91 -32.88 2.02
CA VAL A 250 10.82 -33.85 1.82
C VAL A 250 10.48 -34.55 3.14
N GLN A 251 11.47 -34.98 3.93
CA GLN A 251 11.23 -35.59 5.24
C GLN A 251 10.53 -34.62 6.21
N GLN A 252 10.94 -33.34 6.25
CA GLN A 252 10.28 -32.31 7.06
C GLN A 252 8.84 -32.04 6.62
N THR A 253 8.60 -32.06 5.31
CA THR A 253 7.26 -31.90 4.74
C THR A 253 6.32 -33.02 5.17
N LEU A 254 6.79 -34.27 5.16
CA LEU A 254 5.99 -35.41 5.62
C LEU A 254 5.68 -35.36 7.12
N SER A 255 6.55 -34.76 7.95
CA SER A 255 6.26 -34.57 9.37
C SER A 255 5.29 -33.42 9.67
N ASP A 256 5.13 -32.49 8.73
CA ASP A 256 4.33 -31.27 8.88
C ASP A 256 2.94 -31.36 8.23
N ASP A 257 2.50 -32.56 7.82
CA ASP A 257 1.18 -32.82 7.20
C ASP A 257 -0.03 -32.41 8.10
N HIS A 258 0.24 -32.15 9.38
CA HIS A 258 -0.71 -31.68 10.39
C HIS A 258 -0.53 -30.20 10.76
N SER A 259 0.15 -29.41 9.94
CA SER A 259 0.34 -27.98 10.17
C SER A 259 -0.85 -27.14 9.69
N LEU A 260 -1.05 -25.98 10.32
CA LEU A 260 -2.03 -24.99 9.88
C LEU A 260 -1.68 -24.53 8.45
N GLN A 261 -2.66 -24.55 7.56
CA GLN A 261 -2.53 -24.12 6.17
C GLN A 261 -3.36 -22.85 5.90
N TYR A 262 -3.13 -22.21 4.76
CA TYR A 262 -3.83 -20.96 4.41
C TYR A 262 -5.36 -21.13 4.29
N ILE A 263 -5.83 -22.32 3.89
CA ILE A 263 -7.27 -22.62 3.87
C ILE A 263 -7.88 -22.59 5.27
N ASP A 264 -7.12 -23.00 6.30
CA ASP A 264 -7.56 -22.94 7.69
C ASP A 264 -7.61 -21.49 8.17
N TYR A 265 -6.58 -20.70 7.82
CA TYR A 265 -6.56 -19.24 8.06
C TYR A 265 -7.83 -18.59 7.52
N ALA A 266 -8.20 -18.88 6.27
CA ALA A 266 -9.37 -18.27 5.64
C ALA A 266 -10.68 -18.59 6.39
N VAL A 267 -10.82 -19.78 6.95
CA VAL A 267 -11.99 -20.15 7.76
C VAL A 267 -11.97 -19.45 9.12
N HIS A 268 -10.82 -19.49 9.80
CA HIS A 268 -10.67 -18.84 11.10
C HIS A 268 -10.89 -17.33 11.01
N GLU A 269 -10.38 -16.67 9.96
CA GLU A 269 -10.57 -15.24 9.70
C GLU A 269 -12.07 -14.87 9.62
N ARG A 270 -12.90 -15.73 9.01
CA ARG A 270 -14.33 -15.46 8.80
C ARG A 270 -15.17 -15.52 10.07
N VAL A 271 -14.68 -16.19 11.11
CA VAL A 271 -15.38 -16.30 12.41
C VAL A 271 -14.88 -15.30 13.46
N ILE A 272 -13.83 -14.53 13.14
CA ILE A 272 -13.37 -13.44 14.01
C ILE A 272 -14.47 -12.40 14.13
N LYS A 273 -14.80 -12.01 15.36
CA LYS A 273 -15.73 -10.91 15.62
C LYS A 273 -15.15 -9.61 15.04
N GLN A 274 -15.85 -9.04 14.08
CA GLN A 274 -15.49 -7.78 13.45
C GLN A 274 -16.00 -6.61 14.27
N ASP A 275 -15.16 -5.61 14.52
CA ASP A 275 -15.58 -4.38 15.22
C ASP A 275 -16.17 -3.35 14.25
N ILE A 276 -17.29 -3.71 13.65
CA ILE A 276 -17.91 -2.87 12.62
C ILE A 276 -18.41 -1.52 13.19
N LEU A 277 -18.73 -1.47 14.48
CA LEU A 277 -19.23 -0.25 15.12
C LEU A 277 -18.16 0.84 15.14
N PHE A 278 -16.91 0.48 15.44
CA PHE A 278 -15.78 1.41 15.33
C PHE A 278 -15.68 2.01 13.92
N TRP A 279 -15.75 1.17 12.89
CA TRP A 279 -15.58 1.61 11.50
C TRP A 279 -16.72 2.50 11.00
N LEU A 280 -17.96 2.18 11.37
CA LEU A 280 -19.12 3.00 11.04
C LEU A 280 -19.05 4.39 11.70
N ASP A 281 -18.52 4.48 12.92
CA ASP A 281 -18.30 5.77 13.59
C ASP A 281 -17.11 6.53 12.98
N ASN A 282 -15.96 5.85 12.79
CA ASN A 282 -14.75 6.45 12.25
C ASN A 282 -14.96 7.03 10.83
N LEU A 283 -15.75 6.36 10.00
CA LEU A 283 -16.05 6.79 8.63
C LEU A 283 -17.37 7.57 8.51
N LYS A 284 -18.03 7.90 9.62
CA LYS A 284 -19.30 8.61 9.61
C LYS A 284 -19.23 9.91 8.81
N GLY A 285 -20.10 10.02 7.81
CA GLY A 285 -20.17 11.20 6.94
C GLY A 285 -19.02 11.33 5.94
N TYR A 286 -18.11 10.35 5.85
CA TYR A 286 -17.11 10.28 4.79
C TYR A 286 -17.62 9.41 3.64
N GLY A 287 -17.36 9.79 2.40
CA GLY A 287 -17.90 9.10 1.23
C GLY A 287 -17.27 9.59 -0.07
N TRP A 288 -17.86 9.19 -1.20
CA TRP A 288 -17.36 9.52 -2.54
C TRP A 288 -17.22 11.04 -2.77
N ASP A 289 -18.18 11.82 -2.27
CA ASP A 289 -18.23 13.28 -2.37
C ASP A 289 -17.05 13.98 -1.64
N ARG A 290 -16.56 13.35 -0.57
CA ARG A 290 -15.46 13.82 0.26
C ARG A 290 -14.12 13.16 -0.03
N ARG A 291 -14.00 12.41 -1.13
CA ARG A 291 -12.75 11.76 -1.55
C ARG A 291 -11.61 12.77 -1.62
N LEU A 292 -10.43 12.36 -1.15
CA LEU A 292 -9.20 13.15 -1.13
C LEU A 292 -9.00 13.89 -2.45
N ARG A 293 -8.66 15.18 -2.39
CA ARG A 293 -8.35 15.96 -3.59
C ARG A 293 -6.87 15.79 -3.93
N LEU A 294 -6.62 15.19 -5.10
CA LEU A 294 -5.30 15.06 -5.72
C LEU A 294 -5.24 15.92 -6.99
N PRO A 295 -4.05 16.38 -7.41
CA PRO A 295 -3.90 17.20 -8.61
C PRO A 295 -3.95 16.34 -9.87
N TYR A 296 -5.13 15.86 -10.23
CA TYR A 296 -5.31 15.09 -11.46
C TYR A 296 -5.08 15.96 -12.70
N ASP A 297 -4.34 15.45 -13.68
CA ASP A 297 -4.13 16.13 -14.97
C ASP A 297 -5.35 16.02 -15.89
N VAL A 298 -6.08 14.92 -15.75
CA VAL A 298 -7.21 14.55 -16.59
C VAL A 298 -8.47 14.54 -15.74
N ASN A 299 -9.53 15.18 -16.24
CA ASN A 299 -10.85 14.98 -15.67
C ASN A 299 -11.20 13.49 -15.81
N PHE A 300 -11.64 12.87 -14.70
CA PHE A 300 -11.95 11.45 -14.60
C PHE A 300 -12.58 10.89 -15.89
N PRO A 301 -12.17 9.69 -16.36
CA PRO A 301 -12.70 9.11 -17.59
C PRO A 301 -14.23 9.14 -17.58
N LYS A 302 -14.86 9.61 -18.68
CA LYS A 302 -16.33 9.70 -18.81
C LYS A 302 -17.07 8.38 -18.54
N THR A 303 -16.37 7.24 -18.64
CA THR A 303 -16.89 5.89 -18.39
C THR A 303 -16.72 5.42 -16.94
N GLY A 304 -15.98 6.16 -16.11
CA GLY A 304 -15.63 5.78 -14.74
C GLY A 304 -14.65 4.61 -14.61
N ARG A 305 -14.17 4.02 -15.72
CA ARG A 305 -13.32 2.81 -15.71
C ARG A 305 -11.83 3.15 -15.81
N ARG A 306 -11.01 2.45 -15.03
CA ARG A 306 -9.54 2.55 -15.06
C ARG A 306 -8.96 1.68 -16.17
N THR A 307 -7.89 2.16 -16.79
CA THR A 307 -7.11 1.36 -17.74
C THR A 307 -6.25 0.31 -17.03
N GLY A 308 -5.85 0.62 -15.78
CA GLY A 308 -4.89 -0.16 -15.02
C GLY A 308 -3.44 0.10 -15.40
N LEU A 309 -3.15 0.98 -16.37
CA LEU A 309 -1.79 1.36 -16.75
C LEU A 309 -1.17 2.24 -15.67
N GLY A 310 0.01 1.87 -15.22
CA GLY A 310 0.79 2.57 -14.22
C GLY A 310 2.14 3.04 -14.72
N SER A 311 2.74 3.91 -13.93
CA SER A 311 4.15 4.29 -13.98
C SER A 311 4.60 4.57 -12.55
N ALA A 312 5.91 4.66 -12.32
CA ALA A 312 6.47 4.99 -11.02
C ALA A 312 7.64 5.97 -11.14
N LYS A 313 7.79 6.82 -10.12
CA LYS A 313 8.95 7.67 -9.91
C LYS A 313 9.61 7.29 -8.60
N ILE A 314 10.89 6.93 -8.66
CA ILE A 314 11.67 6.56 -7.47
C ILE A 314 12.74 7.63 -7.24
N THR A 315 12.80 8.16 -6.02
CA THR A 315 13.80 9.15 -5.59
C THR A 315 14.37 8.79 -4.22
N LEU A 316 15.56 9.32 -3.90
CA LEU A 316 16.17 9.18 -2.58
C LEU A 316 15.92 10.45 -1.78
N VAL A 317 15.57 10.29 -0.51
CA VAL A 317 15.57 11.38 0.46
C VAL A 317 17.03 11.75 0.76
N PRO A 318 17.39 13.05 0.80
CA PRO A 318 18.72 13.47 1.19
C PRO A 318 19.16 12.86 2.53
N GLU A 319 20.39 12.38 2.60
CA GLU A 319 20.94 11.66 3.75
C GLU A 319 20.75 12.44 5.07
N SER A 320 20.96 13.76 5.04
CA SER A 320 20.76 14.64 6.20
C SER A 320 19.34 14.60 6.74
N ILE A 321 18.35 14.63 5.85
CA ILE A 321 16.92 14.58 6.18
C ILE A 321 16.56 13.19 6.70
N ALA A 322 17.01 12.13 6.03
CA ALA A 322 16.73 10.76 6.44
C ALA A 322 17.24 10.50 7.87
N HIS A 323 18.49 10.86 8.16
CA HIS A 323 19.06 10.77 9.51
C HIS A 323 18.26 11.58 10.53
N ALA A 324 17.83 12.79 10.17
CA ALA A 324 17.01 13.62 11.04
C ALA A 324 15.63 12.99 11.32
N MET A 325 15.00 12.33 10.34
CA MET A 325 13.76 11.58 10.55
C MET A 325 13.94 10.39 11.48
N PHE A 326 15.02 9.61 11.33
CA PHE A 326 15.33 8.51 12.24
C PHE A 326 15.63 9.01 13.66
N ALA A 327 16.39 10.10 13.79
CA ALA A 327 16.68 10.73 15.07
C ALA A 327 15.40 11.25 15.74
N TYR A 328 14.52 11.91 14.98
CA TYR A 328 13.22 12.37 15.44
C TYR A 328 12.39 11.21 15.98
N ALA A 329 12.23 10.14 15.17
CA ALA A 329 11.41 9.01 15.55
C ALA A 329 11.88 8.42 16.88
N LYS A 330 13.20 8.34 17.07
CA LYS A 330 13.82 7.89 18.30
C LYS A 330 13.61 8.84 19.48
N GLU A 331 13.82 10.14 19.30
CA GLU A 331 13.73 11.15 20.36
C GLU A 331 12.29 11.30 20.90
N HIS A 332 11.29 11.23 20.01
CA HIS A 332 9.88 11.37 20.36
C HIS A 332 9.15 10.04 20.58
N GLU A 333 9.90 8.94 20.71
CA GLU A 333 9.36 7.60 20.97
C GLU A 333 8.18 7.24 20.04
N THR A 334 8.38 7.53 18.75
CA THR A 334 7.43 7.26 17.67
C THR A 334 8.07 6.37 16.63
N THR A 335 7.26 5.80 15.75
CA THR A 335 7.77 4.99 14.63
C THR A 335 8.00 5.86 13.40
N LEU A 336 8.94 5.45 12.55
CA LEU A 336 9.13 6.08 11.24
C LEU A 336 7.82 6.02 10.41
N TYR A 337 7.00 4.97 10.59
CA TYR A 337 5.67 4.88 9.99
C TYR A 337 4.81 6.07 10.40
N GLN A 338 4.59 6.27 11.70
CA GLN A 338 3.74 7.33 12.22
C GLN A 338 4.26 8.72 11.84
N LEU A 339 5.58 8.91 11.89
CA LEU A 339 6.22 10.16 11.46
C LEU A 339 5.98 10.43 9.97
N SER A 340 6.27 9.47 9.10
CA SER A 340 6.10 9.62 7.65
C SER A 340 4.63 9.76 7.26
N LEU A 341 3.73 9.03 7.92
CA LEU A 341 2.28 9.18 7.75
C LEU A 341 1.83 10.60 8.12
N THR A 342 2.39 11.18 9.18
CA THR A 342 2.14 12.57 9.57
C THR A 342 2.62 13.54 8.49
N CYS A 343 3.83 13.34 7.95
CA CYS A 343 4.33 14.12 6.83
C CYS A 343 3.40 14.03 5.61
N VAL A 344 2.83 12.86 5.32
CA VAL A 344 1.85 12.68 4.23
C VAL A 344 0.56 13.46 4.50
N TYR A 345 -0.02 13.41 5.70
CA TYR A 345 -1.22 14.20 5.99
C TYR A 345 -0.96 15.71 5.93
N VAL A 346 0.17 16.17 6.48
CA VAL A 346 0.60 17.57 6.38
C VAL A 346 0.76 17.98 4.92
N PHE A 347 1.41 17.14 4.11
CA PHE A 347 1.54 17.36 2.68
C PHE A 347 0.18 17.50 1.99
N LEU A 348 -0.76 16.59 2.25
CA LEU A 348 -2.09 16.61 1.66
C LEU A 348 -2.89 17.88 2.02
N VAL A 349 -2.79 18.36 3.27
CA VAL A 349 -3.41 19.62 3.71
C VAL A 349 -2.76 20.83 3.02
N LEU A 350 -1.43 20.83 2.87
CA LEU A 350 -0.71 21.91 2.17
C LEU A 350 -0.98 21.92 0.66
N LEU A 351 -1.28 20.76 0.06
CA LEU A 351 -1.70 20.64 -1.34
C LEU A 351 -3.10 21.21 -1.57
N SER A 352 -4.03 21.05 -0.62
CA SER A 352 -5.39 21.56 -0.75
C SER A 352 -6.06 21.71 0.63
N PRO A 353 -6.58 22.90 0.99
CA PRO A 353 -7.34 23.10 2.23
C PRO A 353 -8.61 22.23 2.34
N GLU A 354 -9.12 21.66 1.25
CA GLU A 354 -10.23 20.70 1.30
C GLU A 354 -9.82 19.34 1.90
N ASN A 355 -8.51 19.07 2.02
CA ASN A 355 -7.98 17.84 2.61
C ASN A 355 -7.83 17.94 4.14
N LEU A 356 -8.46 18.92 4.81
CA LEU A 356 -8.56 18.95 6.28
C LEU A 356 -9.26 17.71 6.83
N ASP A 357 -10.20 17.14 6.07
CA ASP A 357 -10.82 15.84 6.32
C ASP A 357 -10.39 14.86 5.21
N ALA A 358 -9.30 14.14 5.46
CA ALA A 358 -8.66 13.26 4.48
C ALA A 358 -8.73 11.80 4.93
N CYS A 359 -9.02 10.90 3.98
CA CYS A 359 -8.91 9.47 4.17
C CYS A 359 -7.99 8.86 3.12
N ILE A 360 -6.93 8.19 3.58
CA ILE A 360 -6.01 7.42 2.74
C ILE A 360 -6.02 5.96 3.18
N GLY A 361 -5.68 5.05 2.29
CA GLY A 361 -5.51 3.64 2.66
C GLY A 361 -4.12 3.42 3.22
N ILE A 362 -4.03 2.68 4.32
CA ILE A 362 -2.76 2.18 4.84
C ILE A 362 -2.70 0.67 4.68
N VAL A 363 -1.52 0.15 4.37
CA VAL A 363 -1.29 -1.28 4.18
C VAL A 363 -0.94 -1.93 5.51
N ASN A 364 -1.63 -3.04 5.82
CA ASN A 364 -1.37 -3.87 6.98
C ASN A 364 -1.04 -5.32 6.56
N HIS A 365 0.11 -5.85 6.98
CA HIS A 365 0.51 -7.23 6.68
C HIS A 365 -0.35 -8.31 7.33
N ASN A 366 -1.08 -8.00 8.40
CA ASN A 366 -2.01 -8.93 9.08
C ASN A 366 -1.41 -10.28 9.52
N ARG A 367 -0.09 -10.33 9.78
CA ARG A 367 0.69 -11.54 10.16
C ARG A 367 1.18 -11.47 11.60
N TYR A 368 0.29 -11.13 12.50
CA TYR A 368 0.64 -10.87 13.89
C TYR A 368 0.67 -12.14 14.74
N ARG A 369 -0.18 -13.11 14.38
CA ARG A 369 -0.23 -14.44 14.99
C ARG A 369 1.04 -15.24 14.64
N PRO A 370 1.73 -15.83 15.62
CA PRO A 370 2.92 -16.65 15.39
C PRO A 370 2.69 -17.81 14.42
N GLU A 371 1.48 -18.38 14.41
CA GLU A 371 1.07 -19.44 13.48
C GLU A 371 1.13 -19.01 12.00
N LEU A 372 1.02 -17.70 11.72
CA LEU A 372 0.99 -17.14 10.37
C LEU A 372 2.36 -16.67 9.87
N LYS A 373 3.37 -16.61 10.76
CA LYS A 373 4.68 -16.01 10.46
C LYS A 373 5.44 -16.69 9.33
N LYS A 374 5.27 -18.01 9.18
CA LYS A 374 5.92 -18.85 8.17
C LYS A 374 4.96 -19.39 7.12
N MET A 375 3.71 -18.92 7.11
CA MET A 375 2.69 -19.39 6.19
C MET A 375 2.76 -18.60 4.87
N LEU A 376 2.76 -19.30 3.73
CA LEU A 376 2.55 -18.64 2.45
C LEU A 376 1.08 -18.21 2.31
N GLY A 377 0.84 -17.00 1.78
CA GLY A 377 -0.51 -16.47 1.65
C GLY A 377 -0.61 -14.99 1.31
N MET A 378 -1.82 -14.58 0.95
CA MET A 378 -2.18 -13.19 0.73
C MET A 378 -2.84 -12.63 2.00
N PHE A 379 -2.06 -12.08 2.93
CA PHE A 379 -2.60 -11.59 4.21
C PHE A 379 -2.87 -10.10 4.22
N VAL A 380 -2.28 -9.38 3.26
CA VAL A 380 -2.31 -7.92 3.21
C VAL A 380 -3.76 -7.41 3.23
N ASN A 381 -4.05 -6.58 4.22
CA ASN A 381 -5.30 -5.86 4.36
C ASN A 381 -5.07 -4.36 4.16
N ILE A 382 -6.03 -3.69 3.52
CA ILE A 382 -6.02 -2.24 3.35
C ILE A 382 -6.98 -1.64 4.37
N LEU A 383 -6.51 -0.66 5.15
CA LEU A 383 -7.31 -0.02 6.17
C LEU A 383 -7.54 1.45 5.81
N PRO A 384 -8.79 1.95 5.79
CA PRO A 384 -9.03 3.37 5.60
C PRO A 384 -8.60 4.15 6.85
N CYS A 385 -7.52 4.89 6.75
CA CYS A 385 -7.08 5.81 7.80
C CYS A 385 -7.70 7.18 7.49
N ARG A 386 -8.63 7.65 8.33
CA ARG A 386 -9.27 8.97 8.19
C ARG A 386 -8.79 9.88 9.30
N ILE A 387 -8.36 11.08 8.95
CA ILE A 387 -8.02 12.14 9.89
C ILE A 387 -8.77 13.40 9.48
N SER A 388 -9.44 14.01 10.45
CA SER A 388 -10.22 15.23 10.30
C SER A 388 -9.64 16.28 11.25
N PHE A 389 -8.79 17.13 10.70
CA PHE A 389 -8.23 18.27 11.41
C PHE A 389 -9.28 19.39 11.55
N ALA A 390 -9.21 20.13 12.66
CA ALA A 390 -10.02 21.32 12.85
C ALA A 390 -9.43 22.52 12.09
N ASP A 391 -10.23 23.58 11.90
CA ASP A 391 -9.82 24.77 11.13
C ASP A 391 -8.64 25.53 11.77
N ASP A 392 -8.38 25.32 13.05
CA ASP A 392 -7.25 25.87 13.82
C ASP A 392 -5.94 25.07 13.68
N ILE A 393 -5.90 24.04 12.82
CA ILE A 393 -4.70 23.24 12.55
C ILE A 393 -3.47 24.08 12.14
N TRP A 394 -3.70 25.27 11.56
CA TRP A 394 -2.63 26.19 11.16
C TRP A 394 -1.85 26.73 12.36
N ASP A 395 -2.47 26.77 13.53
CA ASP A 395 -1.88 27.18 14.81
C ASP A 395 -1.30 25.99 15.58
N HIS A 396 -1.49 24.76 15.10
CA HIS A 396 -0.92 23.58 15.74
C HIS A 396 0.55 23.40 15.34
N SER A 397 1.36 22.94 16.29
CA SER A 397 2.73 22.52 16.01
C SER A 397 2.76 21.17 15.29
N PHE A 398 3.85 20.87 14.61
CA PHE A 398 4.03 19.55 13.99
C PHE A 398 3.90 18.39 15.01
N GLU A 399 4.33 18.60 16.26
CA GLU A 399 4.21 17.62 17.34
C GLU A 399 2.75 17.37 17.76
N ASP A 400 1.91 18.41 17.77
CA ASP A 400 0.47 18.28 18.03
C ASP A 400 -0.19 17.42 16.94
N ILE A 401 0.15 17.68 15.67
CA ILE A 401 -0.36 16.93 14.51
C ILE A 401 0.11 15.47 14.57
N LEU A 402 1.39 15.23 14.85
CA LEU A 402 1.95 13.88 15.02
C LEU A 402 1.21 13.11 16.12
N SER A 403 0.90 13.77 17.24
CA SER A 403 0.17 13.16 18.35
C SER A 403 -1.24 12.73 17.94
N GLU A 404 -1.94 13.56 17.15
CA GLU A 404 -3.26 13.22 16.61
C GLU A 404 -3.18 12.04 15.62
N VAL A 405 -2.24 12.09 14.67
CA VAL A 405 -2.01 11.03 13.68
C VAL A 405 -1.65 9.71 14.37
N ARG A 406 -0.75 9.74 15.36
CA ARG A 406 -0.37 8.57 16.17
C ARG A 406 -1.59 7.94 16.83
N ARG A 407 -2.43 8.74 17.48
CA ARG A 407 -3.66 8.24 18.13
C ARG A 407 -4.58 7.58 17.12
N LYS A 408 -4.84 8.23 15.98
CA LYS A 408 -5.71 7.70 14.93
C LYS A 408 -5.15 6.43 14.27
N PHE A 409 -3.85 6.38 14.04
CA PHE A 409 -3.18 5.19 13.52
C PHE A 409 -3.34 3.99 14.46
N ILE A 410 -3.14 4.20 15.77
CA ILE A 410 -3.32 3.14 16.78
C ILE A 410 -4.76 2.64 16.78
N ASP A 411 -5.75 3.55 16.82
CA ASP A 411 -7.17 3.19 16.78
C ASP A 411 -7.49 2.34 15.53
N VAL A 412 -6.95 2.71 14.35
CA VAL A 412 -7.14 1.97 13.10
C VAL A 412 -6.51 0.58 13.12
N VAL A 413 -5.26 0.46 13.59
CA VAL A 413 -4.54 -0.83 13.63
C VAL A 413 -5.15 -1.79 14.64
N GLU A 414 -5.65 -1.29 15.77
CA GLU A 414 -6.34 -2.08 16.79
C GLU A 414 -7.60 -2.78 16.23
N HIS A 415 -8.29 -2.15 15.27
CA HIS A 415 -9.50 -2.68 14.63
C HIS A 415 -9.23 -3.25 13.22
N SER A 416 -7.99 -3.64 12.93
CA SER A 416 -7.53 -4.07 11.60
C SER A 416 -7.99 -5.46 11.13
N SER A 417 -8.72 -6.21 11.97
CA SER A 417 -9.20 -7.56 11.68
C SER A 417 -10.35 -7.62 10.68
N ILE A 418 -11.01 -6.49 10.40
CA ILE A 418 -12.05 -6.41 9.38
C ILE A 418 -11.43 -5.99 8.03
N PRO A 419 -11.83 -6.62 6.93
CA PRO A 419 -11.38 -6.22 5.60
C PRO A 419 -12.10 -4.96 5.12
N TYR A 420 -11.43 -4.20 4.25
CA TYR A 420 -12.00 -3.00 3.62
C TYR A 420 -13.34 -3.25 2.92
N ALA A 421 -13.47 -4.36 2.19
CA ALA A 421 -14.70 -4.69 1.47
C ALA A 421 -15.91 -4.85 2.40
N GLU A 422 -15.73 -5.41 3.61
CA GLU A 422 -16.81 -5.51 4.59
C GLU A 422 -17.14 -4.15 5.19
N ILE A 423 -16.14 -3.31 5.49
CA ILE A 423 -16.36 -1.93 5.93
C ILE A 423 -17.27 -1.20 4.93
N LEU A 424 -16.96 -1.30 3.62
CA LEU A 424 -17.73 -0.67 2.55
C LEU A 424 -19.18 -1.17 2.47
N LYS A 425 -19.40 -2.49 2.61
CA LYS A 425 -20.74 -3.12 2.60
C LYS A 425 -21.64 -2.48 3.66
N TYR A 426 -21.16 -2.34 4.88
CA TYR A 426 -21.94 -1.76 5.98
C TYR A 426 -22.08 -0.25 5.88
N HIS A 427 -21.07 0.44 5.32
CA HIS A 427 -21.09 1.88 5.10
C HIS A 427 -21.99 2.32 3.92
N ARG A 428 -22.50 1.36 3.12
CA ARG A 428 -23.46 1.56 2.01
C ARG A 428 -23.00 2.60 0.97
N VAL A 429 -21.72 2.61 0.63
CA VAL A 429 -21.18 3.57 -0.33
C VAL A 429 -21.70 3.26 -1.75
N PRO A 430 -22.23 4.25 -2.50
CA PRO A 430 -22.61 4.05 -3.91
C PRO A 430 -21.40 3.67 -4.78
N ASN A 431 -21.64 3.04 -5.93
CA ASN A 431 -20.61 2.75 -6.95
C ASN A 431 -19.43 1.85 -6.51
N MET A 432 -19.63 0.95 -5.53
CA MET A 432 -18.59 0.03 -5.02
C MET A 432 -17.84 -0.78 -6.09
N TYR A 433 -18.41 -0.93 -7.28
CA TYR A 433 -17.95 -1.86 -8.30
C TYR A 433 -17.23 -1.19 -9.49
N GLN A 434 -17.05 0.14 -9.48
CA GLN A 434 -16.40 0.85 -10.58
C GLN A 434 -14.98 1.32 -10.24
N GLN A 435 -14.73 1.68 -8.98
CA GLN A 435 -13.44 2.14 -8.44
C GLN A 435 -13.37 1.88 -6.93
N HIS A 436 -12.20 2.15 -6.33
CA HIS A 436 -12.09 2.29 -4.88
C HIS A 436 -12.98 3.45 -4.39
N PRO A 437 -14.02 3.20 -3.57
CA PRO A 437 -15.14 4.15 -3.41
C PRO A 437 -14.77 5.50 -2.76
N PHE A 438 -13.71 5.56 -1.96
CA PHE A 438 -13.17 6.83 -1.48
C PHE A 438 -11.66 6.78 -1.21
N LEU A 439 -11.00 5.63 -1.39
CA LEU A 439 -9.56 5.47 -1.26
C LEU A 439 -8.89 5.62 -2.63
N ASN A 440 -8.55 6.84 -3.04
CA ASN A 440 -7.68 7.11 -4.19
C ASN A 440 -6.19 6.91 -3.89
N MET A 441 -5.77 7.21 -2.67
CA MET A 441 -4.36 7.19 -2.28
C MET A 441 -4.09 6.05 -1.30
N LEU A 442 -3.01 5.32 -1.53
CA LEU A 442 -2.40 4.47 -0.50
C LEU A 442 -1.09 5.08 -0.01
N PHE A 443 -0.82 4.88 1.28
CA PHE A 443 0.49 5.06 1.87
C PHE A 443 0.97 3.73 2.44
N MET A 444 2.21 3.38 2.14
CA MET A 444 2.89 2.24 2.73
C MET A 444 4.35 2.56 2.99
N ILE A 445 4.90 1.85 3.96
CA ILE A 445 6.30 1.97 4.35
C ILE A 445 6.81 0.57 4.66
N GLU A 446 7.94 0.23 4.08
CA GLU A 446 8.56 -1.08 4.21
C GLU A 446 10.03 -0.91 4.61
N SER A 447 10.54 -1.85 5.40
CA SER A 447 11.96 -1.88 5.72
C SER A 447 12.69 -2.79 4.74
N SER A 448 13.79 -2.32 4.16
CA SER A 448 14.69 -3.14 3.33
C SER A 448 15.28 -4.33 4.09
N HIS A 449 15.25 -4.31 5.43
CA HIS A 449 15.65 -5.42 6.30
C HIS A 449 14.58 -6.48 6.48
N ASP A 450 13.29 -6.10 6.38
CA ASP A 450 12.17 -7.02 6.60
C ASP A 450 11.89 -7.89 5.37
N TYR A 451 12.38 -7.46 4.19
CA TYR A 451 12.29 -8.18 2.93
C TYR A 451 13.67 -8.42 2.37
N ASN A 452 13.93 -9.60 1.83
CA ASN A 452 15.11 -9.75 0.98
C ASN A 452 14.76 -9.01 -0.31
N ASN A 453 14.97 -7.70 -0.36
CA ASN A 453 14.94 -6.94 -1.61
C ASN A 453 16.02 -7.55 -2.49
N VAL A 454 15.64 -8.56 -3.30
CA VAL A 454 16.58 -9.46 -3.97
C VAL A 454 17.27 -8.68 -5.08
N LYS A 455 18.23 -7.83 -4.72
CA LYS A 455 19.28 -7.42 -5.62
C LYS A 455 20.14 -8.64 -5.87
N GLU A 456 20.47 -9.43 -4.85
CA GLU A 456 21.23 -10.68 -4.98
C GLU A 456 20.71 -11.77 -4.02
N PHE A 457 20.55 -12.99 -4.52
CA PHE A 457 20.09 -14.16 -3.79
C PHE A 457 21.03 -15.33 -4.04
N ASN A 458 21.59 -15.88 -2.95
CA ASN A 458 22.44 -17.06 -3.01
C ASN A 458 21.56 -18.31 -2.95
N LEU A 459 21.26 -18.90 -4.11
CA LEU A 459 20.48 -20.14 -4.23
C LEU A 459 21.28 -21.35 -3.71
N SER A 460 22.60 -21.34 -3.92
CA SER A 460 23.52 -22.29 -3.31
C SER A 460 24.90 -21.67 -3.14
N MET A 461 25.86 -22.40 -2.55
CA MET A 461 27.26 -21.96 -2.51
C MET A 461 27.84 -21.65 -3.91
N ASP A 462 27.36 -22.35 -4.94
CA ASP A 462 27.85 -22.28 -6.31
C ASP A 462 26.87 -21.60 -7.28
N CYS A 463 25.81 -20.96 -6.78
CA CYS A 463 24.82 -20.29 -7.62
C CYS A 463 24.30 -19.02 -6.97
N GLN A 464 24.54 -17.89 -7.63
CA GLN A 464 23.98 -16.59 -7.26
C GLN A 464 23.02 -16.12 -8.34
N LEU A 465 21.86 -15.68 -7.89
CA LEU A 465 20.83 -15.03 -8.68
C LEU A 465 20.83 -13.54 -8.37
N LYS A 466 20.58 -12.71 -9.37
CA LYS A 466 20.42 -11.27 -9.24
C LYS A 466 19.02 -10.91 -9.70
N GLY A 467 18.20 -10.33 -8.82
CA GLY A 467 16.87 -9.88 -9.21
C GLY A 467 16.95 -8.65 -10.11
N GLU A 468 16.05 -8.57 -11.08
CA GLU A 468 15.88 -7.38 -11.91
C GLU A 468 14.74 -6.53 -11.35
N ALA A 469 14.90 -5.21 -11.36
CA ALA A 469 13.84 -4.27 -11.05
C ALA A 469 12.87 -4.17 -12.24
N HIS A 470 12.16 -5.27 -12.52
CA HIS A 470 11.15 -5.38 -13.58
C HIS A 470 9.94 -6.10 -12.99
N GLY A 471 8.77 -5.45 -12.91
CA GLY A 471 7.55 -6.21 -12.57
C GLY A 471 6.33 -5.47 -12.03
N SER A 472 6.41 -4.22 -11.56
CA SER A 472 5.24 -3.53 -11.00
C SER A 472 5.01 -2.11 -11.53
N ILE A 473 5.97 -1.55 -12.26
CA ILE A 473 5.96 -0.13 -12.63
C ILE A 473 4.89 0.16 -13.70
N ASN A 474 4.49 -0.83 -14.49
CA ASN A 474 3.61 -0.63 -15.64
C ASN A 474 2.10 -0.75 -15.32
N VAL A 475 1.74 -1.06 -14.07
CA VAL A 475 0.35 -1.24 -13.65
C VAL A 475 0.02 -0.38 -12.42
N ALA A 476 -1.22 0.09 -12.32
CA ALA A 476 -1.68 0.89 -11.19
C ALA A 476 -3.00 0.35 -10.63
N LYS A 477 -2.95 -0.10 -9.38
CA LYS A 477 -4.09 -0.64 -8.62
C LYS A 477 -4.95 0.45 -7.96
N PHE A 478 -4.35 1.62 -7.75
CA PHE A 478 -4.92 2.82 -7.14
C PHE A 478 -4.57 4.05 -7.98
N ASP A 479 -5.16 5.20 -7.69
CA ASP A 479 -4.83 6.44 -8.40
C ASP A 479 -3.37 6.82 -8.14
N LEU A 480 -2.98 6.80 -6.86
CA LEU A 480 -1.65 7.15 -6.38
C LEU A 480 -1.27 6.26 -5.19
N ILE A 481 -0.05 5.76 -5.18
CA ILE A 481 0.56 5.07 -4.05
C ILE A 481 1.86 5.78 -3.75
N LEU A 482 2.04 6.21 -2.51
CA LEU A 482 3.33 6.63 -1.99
C LEU A 482 3.87 5.53 -1.10
N GLU A 483 4.95 4.91 -1.56
CA GLU A 483 5.70 3.90 -0.82
C GLU A 483 7.03 4.50 -0.36
N LEU A 484 7.36 4.27 0.90
CA LEU A 484 8.63 4.66 1.50
C LEU A 484 9.39 3.39 1.88
N ASP A 485 10.52 3.14 1.22
CA ASP A 485 11.43 2.08 1.63
C ASP A 485 12.55 2.68 2.47
N TYR A 486 12.87 2.04 3.59
CA TYR A 486 13.95 2.50 4.45
C TYR A 486 14.87 1.38 4.89
N ASP A 487 16.14 1.73 5.03
CA ASP A 487 17.17 0.86 5.57
C ASP A 487 17.63 1.36 6.93
N ILE A 488 17.55 0.49 7.93
CA ILE A 488 17.85 0.89 9.31
C ILE A 488 19.36 0.89 9.63
N GLU A 489 20.18 0.25 8.79
CA GLU A 489 21.63 0.21 8.94
C GLU A 489 22.30 1.33 8.15
N THR A 490 21.86 1.60 6.93
CA THR A 490 22.40 2.69 6.09
C THR A 490 21.69 4.02 6.34
N PHE A 491 20.57 4.02 7.06
CA PHE A 491 19.69 5.18 7.26
C PHE A 491 19.17 5.79 5.95
N GLU A 492 19.19 5.02 4.86
CA GLU A 492 18.66 5.46 3.57
C GLU A 492 17.14 5.38 3.57
N ILE A 493 16.51 6.37 2.93
CA ILE A 493 15.06 6.39 2.66
C ILE A 493 14.86 6.65 1.16
N SER A 494 14.14 5.76 0.48
CA SER A 494 13.65 5.99 -0.88
C SER A 494 12.15 6.18 -0.92
N LEU A 495 11.69 7.06 -1.81
CA LEU A 495 10.28 7.32 -2.09
C LEU A 495 9.94 6.75 -3.46
N SER A 496 8.85 6.00 -3.53
CA SER A 496 8.30 5.45 -4.77
C SER A 496 6.87 5.95 -4.95
N TRP A 497 6.69 6.85 -5.91
CA TRP A 497 5.40 7.35 -6.34
C TRP A 497 4.88 6.47 -7.47
N GLN A 498 4.00 5.52 -7.17
CA GLN A 498 3.33 4.71 -8.18
C GLN A 498 2.00 5.37 -8.54
N TYR A 499 1.77 5.62 -9.81
CA TYR A 499 0.62 6.40 -10.25
C TYR A 499 0.03 5.83 -11.52
N ALA A 500 -1.25 6.08 -11.68
CA ALA A 500 -1.97 5.65 -12.85
C ALA A 500 -1.88 6.69 -13.97
N THR A 501 -1.46 6.24 -15.14
CA THR A 501 -1.12 7.12 -16.28
C THR A 501 -2.33 7.66 -17.03
N ASP A 502 -3.52 7.12 -16.75
CA ASP A 502 -4.80 7.66 -17.20
C ASP A 502 -5.31 8.83 -16.33
N LEU A 503 -4.61 9.16 -15.23
CA LEU A 503 -4.95 10.28 -14.34
C LEU A 503 -3.82 11.30 -14.13
N PHE A 504 -2.56 10.85 -14.16
CA PHE A 504 -1.40 11.69 -13.88
C PHE A 504 -0.38 11.65 -15.03
N ASN A 505 0.13 12.82 -15.38
CA ASN A 505 1.31 12.98 -16.22
C ASN A 505 2.58 12.84 -15.37
N PRO A 506 3.70 12.36 -15.94
CA PRO A 506 4.97 12.28 -15.23
C PRO A 506 5.42 13.61 -14.61
N LYS A 507 5.18 14.75 -15.29
CA LYS A 507 5.51 16.09 -14.78
C LYS A 507 4.82 16.40 -13.45
N THR A 508 3.54 16.04 -13.31
CA THR A 508 2.76 16.28 -12.09
C THR A 508 3.31 15.48 -10.92
N ILE A 509 3.74 14.24 -11.18
CA ILE A 509 4.38 13.40 -10.17
C ILE A 509 5.77 13.92 -9.80
N ASP A 510 6.53 14.44 -10.78
CA ASP A 510 7.80 15.13 -10.51
C ASP A 510 7.61 16.34 -9.61
N GLU A 511 6.55 17.14 -9.83
CA GLU A 511 6.19 18.27 -8.98
C GLU A 511 5.78 17.82 -7.58
N LEU A 512 4.91 16.81 -7.45
CA LEU A 512 4.51 16.25 -6.16
C LEU A 512 5.71 15.76 -5.34
N ASP A 513 6.63 15.04 -5.99
CA ASP A 513 7.87 14.58 -5.38
C ASP A 513 8.74 15.74 -4.89
N GLN A 514 8.95 16.77 -5.72
CA GLN A 514 9.72 17.96 -5.34
C GLN A 514 9.08 18.70 -4.16
N LEU A 515 7.76 18.87 -4.16
CA LEU A 515 7.03 19.52 -3.07
C LEU A 515 7.11 18.69 -1.78
N PHE A 516 7.07 17.37 -1.88
CA PHE A 516 7.23 16.49 -0.72
C PHE A 516 8.66 16.54 -0.17
N HIS A 517 9.70 16.51 -1.01
CA HIS A 517 11.08 16.74 -0.57
C HIS A 517 11.25 18.12 0.08
N HIS A 518 10.62 19.15 -0.46
CA HIS A 518 10.63 20.49 0.14
C HIS A 518 9.94 20.52 1.50
N LEU A 519 8.84 19.79 1.68
CA LEU A 519 8.21 19.62 2.99
C LEU A 519 9.17 18.97 3.98
N LEU A 520 9.79 17.86 3.59
CA LEU A 520 10.74 17.14 4.44
C LEU A 520 11.92 18.04 4.82
N ALA A 521 12.45 18.83 3.87
CA ALA A 521 13.51 19.80 4.15
C ALA A 521 13.07 20.87 5.16
N GLN A 522 11.87 21.44 4.98
CA GLN A 522 11.30 22.40 5.95
C GLN A 522 11.11 21.78 7.34
N LEU A 523 10.74 20.51 7.44
CA LEU A 523 10.54 19.85 8.72
C LEU A 523 11.84 19.38 9.37
N PHE A 524 12.87 19.00 8.61
CA PHE A 524 14.01 18.25 9.15
C PHE A 524 15.40 18.86 8.89
N GLU A 525 15.57 19.84 7.99
CA GLU A 525 16.90 20.48 7.76
C GLU A 525 17.17 21.69 8.66
N SER A 526 16.14 22.34 9.21
CA SER A 526 16.31 23.61 9.93
C SER A 526 16.62 23.43 11.42
N THR A 527 17.76 23.96 11.85
CA THR A 527 18.32 23.94 13.22
C THR A 527 17.60 24.81 14.26
N ALA A 528 16.41 25.36 13.96
CA ALA A 528 15.55 25.99 14.94
C ALA A 528 14.42 25.02 15.26
N ASN A 529 14.57 24.27 16.36
CA ASN A 529 13.61 23.33 16.95
C ASN A 529 12.36 23.08 16.06
N PRO A 530 12.47 22.18 15.07
CA PRO A 530 11.39 21.96 14.10
C PRO A 530 10.07 21.53 14.75
N PHE A 531 10.13 21.07 16.01
CA PHE A 531 9.02 20.54 16.79
C PHE A 531 7.97 21.60 17.13
N GLN A 532 8.36 22.87 17.24
CA GLN A 532 7.43 23.99 17.50
C GLN A 532 6.99 24.73 16.23
N ARG A 533 7.37 24.26 15.04
CA ARG A 533 6.91 24.89 13.80
C ARG A 533 5.41 24.68 13.66
N HIS A 534 4.70 25.80 13.62
CA HIS A 534 3.26 25.79 13.41
C HIS A 534 3.00 25.53 11.93
N LEU A 535 1.96 24.77 11.60
CA LEU A 535 1.66 24.42 10.21
C LEU A 535 1.48 25.66 9.33
N GLY A 536 0.93 26.75 9.87
CA GLY A 536 0.78 28.04 9.17
C GLY A 536 2.10 28.72 8.78
N THR A 537 3.24 28.28 9.32
CA THR A 537 4.58 28.78 8.97
C THR A 537 5.23 28.02 7.83
N LEU A 538 4.71 26.85 7.45
CA LEU A 538 5.20 26.09 6.31
C LEU A 538 4.75 26.76 5.01
N GLU A 539 5.65 26.76 4.03
CA GLU A 539 5.32 27.26 2.69
C GLU A 539 4.20 26.39 2.09
N LYS A 540 3.09 27.04 1.71
CA LYS A 540 1.97 26.37 1.05
C LYS A 540 2.34 26.05 -0.39
N PHE A 541 1.92 24.88 -0.87
CA PHE A 541 2.20 24.44 -2.23
C PHE A 541 1.16 25.02 -3.20
N VAL A 542 1.62 25.76 -4.20
CA VAL A 542 0.77 26.12 -5.34
C VAL A 542 0.98 25.04 -6.40
N ILE A 543 0.14 24.01 -6.39
CA ILE A 543 0.14 23.05 -7.50
C ILE A 543 -0.37 23.77 -8.75
N GLU A 544 0.27 23.55 -9.90
CA GLU A 544 -0.19 24.10 -11.16
C GLU A 544 -1.66 23.71 -11.41
N SER A 545 -2.49 24.72 -11.67
CA SER A 545 -3.93 24.57 -11.88
C SER A 545 -4.33 23.52 -12.90
N THR A 546 -5.50 22.90 -12.69
CA THR A 546 -6.17 22.07 -13.72
C THR A 546 -6.36 22.88 -15.01
N PRO A 547 -6.54 22.25 -16.18
CA PRO A 547 -6.79 22.99 -17.42
C PRO A 547 -7.99 23.95 -17.32
N LEU A 548 -9.03 23.58 -16.57
CA LEU A 548 -10.18 24.45 -16.31
C LEU A 548 -9.81 25.62 -15.39
N GLU A 549 -9.12 25.34 -14.29
CA GLU A 549 -8.66 26.38 -13.37
C GLU A 549 -7.70 27.35 -14.06
N LYS A 550 -6.79 26.88 -14.93
CA LYS A 550 -5.92 27.71 -15.77
C LYS A 550 -6.78 28.65 -16.64
N ARG A 551 -7.81 28.12 -17.32
CA ARG A 551 -8.73 28.94 -18.14
C ARG A 551 -9.53 29.95 -17.31
N LEU A 552 -9.99 29.55 -16.13
CA LEU A 552 -10.73 30.44 -15.24
C LEU A 552 -9.82 31.51 -14.65
N ARG A 553 -8.57 31.19 -14.35
CA ARG A 553 -7.55 32.14 -13.89
C ARG A 553 -7.30 33.23 -14.93
N VAL A 554 -7.22 32.86 -16.21
CA VAL A 554 -7.15 33.82 -17.35
C VAL A 554 -8.39 34.73 -17.35
N ILE A 555 -9.59 34.17 -17.20
CA ILE A 555 -10.84 34.95 -17.19
C ILE A 555 -10.88 35.91 -16.00
N PHE A 556 -10.48 35.45 -14.81
CA PHE A 556 -10.42 36.26 -13.60
C PHE A 556 -9.38 37.37 -13.74
N ALA A 557 -8.17 37.07 -14.20
CA ALA A 557 -7.12 38.06 -14.44
C ALA A 557 -7.56 39.14 -15.42
N ARG A 558 -8.20 38.72 -16.52
CA ARG A 558 -8.75 39.65 -17.51
C ARG A 558 -9.85 40.54 -16.93
N ALA A 559 -10.75 39.99 -16.12
CA ALA A 559 -11.83 40.76 -15.52
C ALA A 559 -11.34 41.70 -14.42
N LEU A 560 -10.26 41.35 -13.72
CA LEU A 560 -9.66 42.13 -12.64
C LEU A 560 -8.62 43.14 -13.13
N GLY A 561 -8.17 43.03 -14.38
CA GLY A 561 -7.11 43.89 -14.93
C GLY A 561 -5.73 43.56 -14.34
N ILE A 562 -5.48 42.30 -14.02
CA ILE A 562 -4.19 41.82 -13.48
C ILE A 562 -3.34 41.32 -14.66
N ASP A 563 -2.16 41.90 -14.84
CA ASP A 563 -1.28 41.63 -16.00
C ASP A 563 -0.58 40.26 -15.93
N ASN A 564 -0.41 39.70 -14.71
CA ASN A 564 0.22 38.41 -14.51
C ASN A 564 -0.74 37.44 -13.80
N GLU A 565 -1.19 36.42 -14.54
CA GLU A 565 -2.17 35.44 -14.06
C GLU A 565 -1.69 34.68 -12.81
N ILE A 566 -0.37 34.58 -12.62
CA ILE A 566 0.28 33.91 -11.49
C ILE A 566 0.00 34.61 -10.14
N ASP A 567 -0.39 35.89 -10.17
CA ASP A 567 -0.66 36.68 -8.96
C ASP A 567 -2.07 36.44 -8.37
N ILE A 568 -2.91 35.64 -9.05
CA ILE A 568 -4.23 35.25 -8.53
C ILE A 568 -4.09 33.91 -7.79
N ASP A 569 -4.19 33.92 -6.46
CA ASP A 569 -4.26 32.69 -5.66
C ASP A 569 -5.61 32.00 -5.91
N MET A 570 -5.56 30.77 -6.41
CA MET A 570 -6.75 30.01 -6.77
C MET A 570 -7.59 29.56 -5.59
N TYR A 571 -6.95 29.45 -4.42
CA TYR A 571 -7.49 28.83 -3.23
C TYR A 571 -8.01 29.90 -2.25
N ASN A 572 -7.25 30.96 -2.01
CA ASN A 572 -7.58 31.92 -0.93
C ASN A 572 -7.91 33.34 -1.41
N SER A 573 -7.66 33.70 -2.68
CA SER A 573 -8.09 35.00 -3.21
C SER A 573 -9.60 34.99 -3.45
N PHE A 574 -10.39 35.35 -2.43
CA PHE A 574 -11.77 35.74 -2.63
C PHE A 574 -11.81 36.89 -3.64
N PHE A 575 -12.62 36.73 -4.69
CA PHE A 575 -12.67 37.64 -5.83
C PHE A 575 -12.72 39.12 -5.43
N PHE A 576 -13.52 39.47 -4.43
CA PHE A 576 -13.65 40.85 -3.93
C PHE A 576 -12.47 41.34 -3.08
N ASN A 577 -11.72 40.43 -2.43
CA ASN A 577 -10.52 40.78 -1.69
C ASN A 577 -9.37 41.21 -2.62
N CYS A 578 -9.46 40.91 -3.91
CA CYS A 578 -8.55 41.41 -4.95
C CYS A 578 -8.92 42.81 -5.48
N GLY A 579 -9.80 43.54 -4.79
CA GLY A 579 -10.26 44.87 -5.22
C GLY A 579 -11.33 44.85 -6.32
N ALA A 580 -11.96 43.70 -6.56
CA ALA A 580 -13.00 43.54 -7.58
C ALA A 580 -14.30 44.26 -7.22
N THR A 581 -15.09 44.58 -8.23
CA THR A 581 -16.44 45.15 -8.10
C THR A 581 -17.50 44.17 -8.59
N SER A 582 -18.78 44.44 -8.30
CA SER A 582 -19.90 43.67 -8.86
C SER A 582 -19.91 43.70 -10.40
N LEU A 583 -19.35 44.74 -11.03
CA LEU A 583 -19.20 44.79 -12.48
C LEU A 583 -18.18 43.76 -12.98
N ASN A 584 -17.04 43.60 -12.27
CA ASN A 584 -16.06 42.57 -12.61
C ASN A 584 -16.66 41.17 -12.43
N ALA A 585 -17.48 40.96 -11.39
CA ALA A 585 -18.17 39.69 -11.17
C ALA A 585 -19.10 39.34 -12.34
N MET A 586 -19.91 40.31 -12.80
CA MET A 586 -20.78 40.12 -13.96
C MET A 586 -19.99 39.85 -15.26
N GLN A 587 -18.82 40.46 -15.42
CA GLN A 587 -17.93 40.18 -16.56
C GLN A 587 -17.38 38.75 -16.52
N VAL A 588 -16.94 38.28 -15.35
CA VAL A 588 -16.49 36.89 -15.17
C VAL A 588 -17.62 35.91 -15.49
N ILE A 589 -18.82 36.13 -14.92
CA ILE A 589 -19.99 35.28 -15.18
C ILE A 589 -20.30 35.22 -16.68
N ALA A 590 -20.34 36.37 -17.37
CA ALA A 590 -20.62 36.42 -18.80
C ALA A 590 -19.55 35.70 -19.64
N LEU A 591 -18.28 35.81 -19.27
CA LEU A 591 -17.17 35.12 -19.97
C LEU A 591 -17.24 33.61 -19.73
N ILE A 592 -17.53 33.16 -18.51
CA ILE A 592 -17.73 31.74 -18.19
C ILE A 592 -18.92 31.16 -18.96
N GLN A 593 -20.06 31.86 -18.97
CA GLN A 593 -21.26 31.45 -19.70
C GLN A 593 -21.00 31.31 -21.20
N ARG A 594 -20.19 32.20 -21.77
CA ARG A 594 -19.86 32.21 -23.20
C ARG A 594 -18.86 31.12 -23.57
N ASP A 595 -17.80 30.96 -22.79
CA ASP A 595 -16.60 30.21 -23.21
C ASP A 595 -16.49 28.82 -22.58
N ILE A 596 -17.24 28.53 -21.51
CA ILE A 596 -17.05 27.32 -20.69
C ILE A 596 -18.38 26.61 -20.38
N CYS A 597 -19.32 27.28 -19.71
CA CYS A 597 -20.52 26.65 -19.17
C CYS A 597 -21.71 27.61 -19.18
N SER A 598 -22.60 27.48 -20.16
CA SER A 598 -23.74 28.38 -20.39
C SER A 598 -24.76 28.42 -19.26
N THR A 599 -24.78 27.40 -18.39
CA THR A 599 -25.70 27.27 -17.26
C THR A 599 -25.14 27.82 -15.94
N PHE A 600 -23.91 28.32 -15.94
CA PHE A 600 -23.32 28.97 -14.77
C PHE A 600 -24.08 30.27 -14.46
N THR A 601 -24.61 30.45 -13.24
CA THR A 601 -25.49 31.57 -12.88
C THR A 601 -24.80 32.59 -11.97
N VAL A 602 -25.48 33.72 -11.75
CA VAL A 602 -25.07 34.71 -10.75
C VAL A 602 -25.01 34.09 -9.36
N GLU A 603 -26.00 33.28 -8.99
CA GLU A 603 -26.05 32.60 -7.69
C GLU A 603 -24.86 31.64 -7.51
N HIS A 604 -24.49 30.90 -8.56
CA HIS A 604 -23.32 30.02 -8.54
C HIS A 604 -22.04 30.81 -8.25
N PHE A 605 -21.83 31.94 -8.92
CA PHE A 605 -20.63 32.77 -8.71
C PHE A 605 -20.57 33.38 -7.31
N PHE A 606 -21.65 34.01 -6.85
CA PHE A 606 -21.66 34.71 -5.57
C PHE A 606 -21.59 33.77 -4.36
N SER A 607 -21.96 32.50 -4.54
CA SER A 607 -21.77 31.45 -3.53
C SER A 607 -20.35 30.85 -3.55
N ASN A 608 -19.56 31.12 -4.60
CA ASN A 608 -18.29 30.44 -4.89
C ASN A 608 -17.21 31.41 -5.40
N LEU A 609 -16.76 32.32 -4.54
CA LEU A 609 -15.95 33.49 -4.90
C LEU A 609 -14.46 33.24 -5.19
N THR A 610 -14.02 32.00 -5.38
CA THR A 610 -12.62 31.69 -5.75
C THR A 610 -12.57 30.99 -7.10
N VAL A 611 -11.44 31.09 -7.81
CA VAL A 611 -11.23 30.41 -9.10
C VAL A 611 -11.52 28.92 -8.98
N LYS A 612 -11.00 28.28 -7.92
CA LYS A 612 -11.20 26.86 -7.65
C LYS A 612 -12.67 26.50 -7.39
N ARG A 613 -13.37 27.24 -6.53
CA ARG A 613 -14.79 26.95 -6.22
C ARG A 613 -15.69 27.16 -7.44
N CYS A 614 -15.39 28.17 -8.26
CA CYS A 614 -16.03 28.33 -9.57
C CYS A 614 -15.75 27.13 -10.47
N ALA A 615 -14.50 26.64 -10.53
CA ALA A 615 -14.13 25.47 -11.32
C ALA A 615 -14.93 24.23 -10.89
N SER A 616 -15.01 23.93 -9.59
CA SER A 616 -15.74 22.77 -9.08
C SER A 616 -17.24 22.80 -9.40
N ILE A 617 -17.89 23.97 -9.28
CA ILE A 617 -19.30 24.10 -9.65
C ILE A 617 -19.50 23.97 -11.16
N ILE A 618 -18.62 24.54 -11.97
CA ILE A 618 -18.66 24.41 -13.42
C ILE A 618 -18.51 22.94 -13.82
N GLU A 619 -17.60 22.20 -13.20
CA GLU A 619 -17.43 20.77 -13.43
C GLU A 619 -18.70 19.99 -13.09
N GLN A 620 -19.34 20.28 -11.95
CA GLN A 620 -20.60 19.65 -11.56
C GLN A 620 -21.71 19.93 -12.60
N LEU A 621 -21.88 21.18 -13.02
CA LEU A 621 -22.89 21.57 -14.01
C LEU A 621 -22.66 20.93 -15.38
N LEU A 622 -21.39 20.82 -15.79
CA LEU A 622 -21.03 20.13 -17.04
C LEU A 622 -21.26 18.63 -16.96
N MET A 623 -21.10 18.01 -15.78
CA MET A 623 -21.46 16.61 -15.56
C MET A 623 -22.98 16.38 -15.59
N GLU A 624 -23.76 17.25 -14.96
CA GLU A 624 -25.23 17.16 -14.95
C GLU A 624 -25.84 17.29 -16.36
N PHE A 625 -25.28 18.15 -17.22
CA PHE A 625 -25.72 18.29 -18.61
C PHE A 625 -25.32 17.11 -19.50
N ALA A 626 -24.17 16.48 -19.26
CA ALA A 626 -23.70 15.34 -20.04
C ALA A 626 -24.48 14.03 -19.79
N VAL A 627 -25.36 14.00 -18.78
CA VAL A 627 -26.24 12.86 -18.47
C VAL A 627 -27.63 13.01 -19.13
N ILE A 628 -27.95 14.21 -19.65
CA ILE A 628 -29.25 14.55 -20.22
C ILE A 628 -29.26 14.46 -21.77
N ASP A 629 -28.09 14.50 -22.41
CA ASP A 629 -27.85 14.15 -23.82
C ASP A 629 -27.36 12.69 -23.96
#